data_AF-A0A8A3PF17-F1
#
_entry.id   AF-A0A8A3PF17-F1
#
_cell.length_a   1.000
_cell.length_b   1.000
_cell.length_c   1.000
_cell.angle_alpha   90.00
_cell.angle_beta   90.00
_cell.angle_gamma   90.00
#
_symmetry.space_group_name_H-M   'P 1'
#
loop_
_entity.id
_entity.type
_entity.pdbx_description
1 polymer ?
#
loop_
_entity_poly.entity_id
_entity_poly.type
_entity_poly.pdbx_seq_one_letter_code
_entity_poly.pdbx_strand_id
1 'polypeptide(L)'
;MKFTSVVASALLLVLPAMVSTAPTSSPADLSTANPLQLFTRDGQTCNAPKPVKTGDTSKDEAAQKKYDDLMKKMSDATKAAHAGETACPSTSLTDFSKSKDKAKRTQIKTKCVNGYQACVTNRKAANNACKSLGGTVDQGHLTAVTVCQTSLNTWKAKSP
;
A
#
# COMPACT_ATOMS: atom_id res chain seq x y z
N MET A 1 -36.73 60.45 24.74
CA MET A 1 -35.51 59.87 25.35
C MET A 1 -35.41 58.43 24.85
N LYS A 2 -34.51 58.09 23.91
CA LYS A 2 -33.23 57.35 24.15
C LYS A 2 -33.40 56.30 25.27
N PHE A 3 -33.24 54.99 25.05
CA PHE A 3 -32.01 54.33 24.61
C PHE A 3 -32.24 53.02 23.83
N THR A 4 -31.32 52.82 22.88
CA THR A 4 -30.91 51.61 22.17
C THR A 4 -30.37 50.49 23.07
N SER A 5 -30.57 49.22 22.68
CA SER A 5 -29.48 48.24 22.54
C SER A 5 -29.87 47.06 21.66
N VAL A 6 -29.08 46.89 20.61
CA VAL A 6 -29.00 45.77 19.68
C VAL A 6 -27.93 44.82 20.19
N VAL A 7 -28.23 43.53 20.33
CA VAL A 7 -27.23 42.43 20.28
C VAL A 7 -27.98 41.22 19.68
N ALA A 8 -28.03 41.11 18.35
CA ALA A 8 -27.10 40.32 17.53
C ALA A 8 -27.26 38.80 17.75
N SER A 9 -28.08 38.21 16.88
CA SER A 9 -28.22 36.77 16.66
C SER A 9 -26.85 36.12 16.42
N ALA A 10 -26.43 35.25 17.34
CA ALA A 10 -25.30 34.36 17.09
C ALA A 10 -25.76 33.26 16.11
N LEU A 11 -25.43 33.45 14.84
CA LEU A 11 -25.41 32.38 13.85
C LEU A 11 -24.47 31.27 14.35
N LEU A 12 -25.02 30.11 14.74
CA LEU A 12 -24.26 28.87 14.71
C LEU A 12 -24.25 28.37 13.26
N LEU A 13 -23.29 28.90 12.50
CA LEU A 13 -22.87 28.35 11.21
C LEU A 13 -22.36 26.92 11.46
N VAL A 14 -23.20 25.93 11.15
CA VAL A 14 -22.75 24.56 10.91
C VAL A 14 -21.93 24.62 9.63
N LEU A 15 -20.62 24.81 9.75
CA LEU A 15 -19.71 24.55 8.64
C LEU A 15 -19.82 23.06 8.30
N PRO A 16 -20.22 22.68 7.08
CA PRO A 16 -19.86 21.37 6.59
C PRO A 16 -18.33 21.39 6.58
N ALA A 17 -17.71 20.56 7.41
CA ALA A 17 -16.32 20.21 7.22
C ALA A 17 -16.20 19.75 5.76
N MET A 18 -15.63 20.61 4.92
CA MET A 18 -15.22 20.24 3.58
C MET A 18 -14.08 19.26 3.78
N VAL A 19 -14.44 17.99 3.99
CA VAL A 19 -13.56 16.86 3.82
C VAL A 19 -13.14 16.99 2.37
N SER A 20 -11.94 17.53 2.17
CA SER A 20 -11.24 17.41 0.90
C SER A 20 -11.02 15.92 0.72
N THR A 21 -12.03 15.28 0.13
CA THR A 21 -11.94 13.92 -0.36
C THR A 21 -10.95 14.02 -1.51
N ALA A 22 -9.67 13.81 -1.20
CA ALA A 22 -8.71 13.40 -2.20
C ALA A 22 -9.41 12.31 -3.02
N PRO A 23 -9.41 12.40 -4.37
CA PRO A 23 -10.25 11.54 -5.20
C PRO A 23 -9.97 10.10 -4.82
N THR A 24 -10.95 9.45 -4.18
CA THR A 24 -10.90 8.03 -3.88
C THR A 24 -11.00 7.35 -5.23
N SER A 25 -9.84 6.92 -5.76
CA SER A 25 -9.77 6.16 -7.01
C SER A 25 -10.76 5.01 -6.89
N SER A 26 -11.66 4.88 -7.86
CA SER A 26 -12.68 3.85 -7.82
C SER A 26 -12.04 2.46 -7.89
N PRO A 27 -12.67 1.39 -7.37
CA PRO A 27 -12.17 0.03 -7.50
C PRO A 27 -11.89 -0.39 -8.95
N ALA A 28 -12.57 0.24 -9.91
CA ALA A 28 -12.36 0.06 -11.34
C ALA A 28 -11.04 0.67 -11.86
N ASP A 29 -10.59 1.81 -11.30
CA ASP A 29 -9.29 2.43 -11.64
C ASP A 29 -8.09 1.63 -11.10
N LEU A 30 -8.31 0.79 -10.09
CA LEU A 30 -7.28 -0.08 -9.52
C LEU A 30 -6.97 -1.30 -10.42
N SER A 31 -7.89 -1.69 -11.31
CA SER A 31 -7.71 -2.84 -12.20
C SER A 31 -6.85 -2.53 -13.43
N THR A 32 -6.62 -1.25 -13.73
CA THR A 32 -5.82 -0.76 -14.87
C THR A 32 -4.47 -0.19 -14.44
N ALA A 33 -4.20 -0.08 -13.14
CA ALA A 33 -2.96 0.44 -12.62
C ALA A 33 -1.78 -0.49 -12.94
N ASN A 34 -0.74 0.06 -13.57
CA ASN A 34 0.52 -0.65 -13.79
C ASN A 34 1.13 -1.01 -12.42
N PRO A 35 1.50 -2.28 -12.16
CA PRO A 35 2.07 -2.71 -10.88
C PRO A 35 3.30 -1.90 -10.44
N LEU A 36 4.09 -1.42 -11.40
CA LEU A 36 5.24 -0.53 -11.15
C LEU A 36 4.82 0.85 -10.60
N GLN A 37 3.59 1.30 -10.89
CA GLN A 37 3.02 2.55 -10.36
C GLN A 37 2.46 2.45 -8.95
N LEU A 38 2.25 1.24 -8.41
CA LEU A 38 1.75 1.11 -7.04
C LEU A 38 2.79 1.51 -5.97
N PHE A 39 4.07 1.60 -6.35
CA PHE A 39 5.13 2.19 -5.52
C PHE A 39 5.81 3.42 -6.15
N THR A 40 5.61 3.71 -7.44
CA THR A 40 6.06 5.00 -8.03
C THR A 40 4.99 6.09 -7.98
N ARG A 41 3.76 5.82 -7.52
CA ARG A 41 2.75 6.87 -7.26
C ARG A 41 3.08 7.62 -5.96
N ASP A 42 4.15 8.40 -6.00
CA ASP A 42 4.51 9.65 -5.28
C ASP A 42 4.05 9.88 -3.82
N GLY A 43 3.66 8.88 -3.04
CA GLY A 43 3.04 9.15 -1.73
C GLY A 43 3.13 8.09 -0.65
N GLN A 44 3.94 7.04 -0.82
CA GLN A 44 4.11 6.02 0.21
C GLN A 44 5.55 6.05 0.73
N THR A 45 5.83 7.05 1.54
CA THR A 45 7.08 7.12 2.28
C THR A 45 6.81 6.55 3.66
N CYS A 46 7.60 5.54 4.04
CA CYS A 46 7.61 5.04 5.41
C CYS A 46 7.80 6.17 6.45
N ASN A 47 8.34 7.34 6.04
CA ASN A 47 8.61 8.48 6.91
C ASN A 47 9.40 8.09 8.15
N ALA A 48 10.30 7.12 7.99
CA ALA A 48 11.15 6.61 9.05
C ALA A 48 12.06 7.73 9.56
N PRO A 49 12.04 8.05 10.87
CA PRO A 49 12.98 9.01 11.43
C PRO A 49 14.41 8.46 11.30
N LYS A 50 15.33 9.32 10.84
CA LYS A 50 16.76 8.97 10.83
C LYS A 50 17.30 8.96 12.26
N PRO A 51 18.29 8.10 12.57
CA PRO A 51 18.99 8.14 13.85
C PRO A 51 19.59 9.53 14.11
N VAL A 52 19.43 10.01 15.34
CA VAL A 52 20.04 11.27 15.81
C VAL A 52 21.38 10.94 16.46
N LYS A 53 22.44 11.65 16.08
CA LYS A 53 23.77 11.46 16.67
C LYS A 53 23.77 11.91 18.13
N THR A 54 24.24 11.05 19.03
CA THR A 54 24.34 11.34 20.46
C THR A 54 25.75 11.76 20.88
N GLY A 55 26.73 11.71 19.98
CA GLY A 55 28.13 12.02 20.27
C GLY A 55 28.91 10.84 20.87
N ASP A 56 28.27 9.68 20.99
CA ASP A 56 28.90 8.41 21.35
C ASP A 56 29.05 7.60 20.07
N THR A 57 30.26 7.55 19.53
CA THR A 57 30.54 6.95 18.21
C THR A 57 30.04 5.50 18.12
N SER A 58 30.23 4.71 19.18
CA SER A 58 29.82 3.29 19.16
C SER A 58 28.29 3.14 19.13
N LYS A 59 27.56 3.98 19.85
CA LYS A 59 26.08 3.98 19.82
C LYS A 59 25.54 4.54 18.50
N ASP A 60 26.16 5.58 17.96
CA ASP A 60 25.76 6.21 16.71
C ASP A 60 25.92 5.24 15.53
N GLU A 61 27.04 4.51 15.46
CA GLU A 61 27.29 3.49 14.43
C GLU A 61 26.31 2.32 14.52
N ALA A 62 26.05 1.81 15.73
CA ALA A 62 25.10 0.73 15.94
C ALA A 62 23.66 1.14 15.54
N ALA A 63 23.25 2.37 15.90
CA ALA A 63 21.95 2.92 15.53
C ALA A 63 21.82 3.11 14.01
N GLN A 64 22.86 3.65 13.37
CA GLN A 64 22.91 3.81 11.92
C GLN A 64 22.84 2.46 11.21
N LYS A 65 23.63 1.48 11.64
CA LYS A 65 23.62 0.13 11.06
C LYS A 65 22.23 -0.52 11.17
N LYS A 66 21.57 -0.42 12.34
CA LYS A 66 20.23 -0.96 12.55
C LYS A 66 19.21 -0.31 11.60
N TYR A 67 19.29 1.01 11.43
CA TYR A 67 18.46 1.75 10.49
C TYR A 67 18.67 1.27 9.05
N ASP A 68 19.92 1.15 8.60
CA ASP A 68 20.25 0.72 7.24
C ASP A 68 19.81 -0.73 6.97
N ASP A 69 20.02 -1.64 7.93
CA ASP A 69 19.58 -3.03 7.84
C ASP A 69 18.04 -3.12 7.69
N LEU A 70 17.28 -2.31 8.44
CA LEU A 70 15.83 -2.29 8.37
C LEU A 70 15.30 -1.61 7.09
N MET A 71 15.94 -0.54 6.64
CA MET A 71 15.65 0.09 5.34
C MET A 71 15.89 -0.89 4.20
N LYS A 72 16.99 -1.65 4.25
CA LYS A 72 17.28 -2.71 3.28
C LYS A 72 16.21 -3.80 3.31
N LYS A 73 15.83 -4.30 4.49
CA LYS A 73 14.75 -5.30 4.63
C LYS A 73 13.44 -4.81 4.04
N MET A 74 13.07 -3.55 4.29
CA MET A 74 11.88 -2.93 3.72
C MET A 74 11.97 -2.86 2.18
N SER A 75 13.10 -2.42 1.63
CA SER A 75 13.33 -2.34 0.19
C SER A 75 13.27 -3.72 -0.48
N ASP A 76 13.94 -4.71 0.10
CA ASP A 76 13.99 -6.08 -0.43
C ASP A 76 12.60 -6.74 -0.39
N ALA A 77 11.84 -6.53 0.69
CA ALA A 77 10.44 -6.96 0.77
C ALA A 77 9.57 -6.28 -0.29
N THR A 78 9.70 -4.96 -0.48
CA THR A 78 9.00 -4.23 -1.53
C THR A 78 9.31 -4.77 -2.94
N LYS A 79 10.58 -5.09 -3.24
CA LYS A 79 10.98 -5.71 -4.51
C LYS A 79 10.37 -7.10 -4.68
N ALA A 80 10.41 -7.93 -3.63
CA ALA A 80 9.82 -9.25 -3.63
C ALA A 80 8.29 -9.21 -3.81
N ALA A 81 7.62 -8.19 -3.26
CA ALA A 81 6.20 -7.99 -3.46
C ALA A 81 5.86 -7.74 -4.94
N HIS A 82 6.62 -6.85 -5.62
CA HIS A 82 6.44 -6.63 -7.06
C HIS A 82 6.73 -7.88 -7.88
N ALA A 83 7.78 -8.64 -7.54
CA ALA A 83 8.08 -9.90 -8.23
C ALA A 83 6.90 -10.89 -8.11
N GLY A 84 6.22 -10.91 -6.97
CA GLY A 84 4.98 -11.67 -6.79
C GLY A 84 3.84 -11.18 -7.68
N GLU A 85 3.64 -9.87 -7.79
CA GLU A 85 2.63 -9.27 -8.69
C GLU A 85 2.93 -9.58 -10.16
N THR A 86 4.17 -9.40 -10.61
CA THR A 86 4.57 -9.62 -12.01
C THR A 86 4.58 -11.10 -12.41
N ALA A 87 4.62 -12.02 -11.45
CA ALA A 87 4.42 -13.45 -11.72
C ALA A 87 3.03 -13.74 -12.30
N CYS A 88 2.03 -12.90 -12.05
CA CYS A 88 0.72 -12.95 -12.70
C CYS A 88 0.56 -11.77 -13.68
N PRO A 89 1.07 -11.87 -14.92
CA PRO A 89 0.92 -10.79 -15.90
C PRO A 89 -0.56 -10.52 -16.19
N SER A 90 -0.89 -9.29 -16.58
CA SER A 90 -2.27 -8.87 -16.89
C SER A 90 -2.94 -9.74 -17.96
N THR A 91 -2.16 -10.31 -18.89
CA THR A 91 -2.65 -11.25 -19.91
C THR A 91 -3.15 -12.57 -19.32
N SER A 92 -2.75 -12.93 -18.10
CA SER A 92 -3.14 -14.20 -17.45
C SER A 92 -4.65 -14.36 -17.36
N LEU A 93 -5.40 -13.27 -17.11
CA LEU A 93 -6.86 -13.34 -17.05
C LEU A 93 -7.46 -13.70 -18.40
N THR A 94 -6.94 -13.09 -19.47
CA THR A 94 -7.36 -13.38 -20.86
C THR A 94 -7.02 -14.82 -21.24
N ASP A 95 -5.79 -15.26 -20.97
CA ASP A 95 -5.32 -16.62 -21.28
C ASP A 95 -6.10 -17.67 -20.50
N PHE A 96 -6.41 -17.40 -19.23
CA PHE A 96 -7.25 -18.26 -18.41
C PHE A 96 -8.67 -18.37 -18.98
N SER A 97 -9.29 -17.25 -19.32
CA SER A 97 -10.69 -17.21 -19.75
C SER A 97 -10.89 -17.80 -21.15
N LYS A 98 -9.90 -17.69 -22.03
CA LYS A 98 -9.96 -18.24 -23.40
C LYS A 98 -9.55 -19.72 -23.47
N SER A 99 -8.84 -20.23 -22.46
CA SER A 99 -8.36 -21.61 -22.48
C SER A 99 -9.49 -22.61 -22.20
N LYS A 100 -9.71 -23.55 -23.12
CA LYS A 100 -10.55 -24.73 -22.88
C LYS A 100 -9.80 -25.85 -22.14
N ASP A 101 -8.47 -25.78 -22.11
CA ASP A 101 -7.60 -26.73 -21.42
C ASP A 101 -7.58 -26.47 -19.91
N LYS A 102 -8.09 -27.44 -19.15
CA LYS A 102 -8.14 -27.44 -17.68
C LYS A 102 -6.75 -27.46 -17.05
N ALA A 103 -5.79 -28.18 -17.64
CA ALA A 103 -4.42 -28.22 -17.12
C ALA A 103 -3.75 -26.84 -17.27
N LYS A 104 -3.90 -26.19 -18.42
CA LYS A 104 -3.41 -24.82 -18.64
C LYS A 104 -4.07 -23.81 -17.69
N ARG A 105 -5.40 -23.86 -17.51
CA ARG A 105 -6.10 -23.00 -16.55
C ARG A 105 -5.63 -23.25 -15.11
N THR A 106 -5.40 -24.51 -14.72
CA THR A 106 -4.84 -24.87 -13.42
C THR A 106 -3.44 -24.27 -13.23
N GLN A 107 -2.56 -24.38 -14.21
CA GLN A 107 -1.21 -23.79 -14.14
C GLN A 107 -1.25 -22.26 -14.00
N ILE A 108 -2.09 -21.57 -14.79
CA ILE A 108 -2.25 -20.12 -14.71
C ILE A 108 -2.79 -19.72 -13.33
N LYS A 109 -3.85 -20.40 -12.85
CA LYS A 109 -4.42 -20.14 -11.52
C LYS A 109 -3.36 -20.32 -10.43
N THR A 110 -2.63 -21.43 -10.42
CA THR A 110 -1.60 -21.71 -9.42
C THR A 110 -0.51 -20.64 -9.44
N LYS A 111 -0.02 -20.27 -10.63
CA LYS A 111 0.99 -19.21 -10.78
C LYS A 111 0.49 -17.89 -10.19
N CYS A 112 -0.73 -17.48 -10.52
CA CYS A 112 -1.30 -16.23 -10.04
C CYS A 112 -1.62 -16.24 -8.53
N VAL A 113 -2.15 -17.35 -8.00
CA VAL A 113 -2.38 -17.50 -6.55
C VAL A 113 -1.05 -17.42 -5.80
N ASN A 114 -0.01 -18.11 -6.25
CA ASN A 114 1.29 -18.09 -5.60
C ASN A 114 1.95 -16.69 -5.69
N GLY A 115 1.86 -16.05 -6.85
CA GLY A 115 2.37 -14.69 -7.06
C GLY A 115 1.71 -13.67 -6.13
N TYR A 116 0.38 -13.60 -6.10
CA TYR A 116 -0.32 -12.65 -5.22
C TYR A 116 -0.20 -13.02 -3.73
N GLN A 117 -0.06 -14.30 -3.38
CA GLN A 117 0.27 -14.70 -2.00
C GLN A 117 1.64 -14.16 -1.58
N ALA A 118 2.65 -14.29 -2.45
CA ALA A 118 3.96 -13.70 -2.22
C ALA A 118 3.89 -12.17 -2.13
N CYS A 119 3.07 -11.52 -2.97
CA CYS A 119 2.83 -10.09 -2.84
C CYS A 119 2.30 -9.72 -1.45
N VAL A 120 1.19 -10.33 -1.01
CA VAL A 120 0.57 -10.01 0.30
C VAL A 120 1.58 -10.18 1.44
N THR A 121 2.30 -11.29 1.46
CA THR A 121 3.31 -11.58 2.50
C THR A 121 4.39 -10.50 2.53
N ASN A 122 4.94 -10.14 1.37
CA ASN A 122 6.05 -9.19 1.30
C ASN A 122 5.62 -7.74 1.50
N ARG A 123 4.41 -7.34 1.07
CA ARG A 123 3.83 -6.02 1.41
C ARG A 123 3.67 -5.87 2.93
N LYS A 124 3.16 -6.91 3.61
CA LYS A 124 3.06 -6.91 5.08
C LYS A 124 4.44 -6.86 5.73
N ALA A 125 5.43 -7.57 5.21
CA ALA A 125 6.81 -7.52 5.70
C ALA A 125 7.43 -6.13 5.54
N ALA A 126 7.23 -5.47 4.41
CA ALA A 126 7.68 -4.08 4.18
C ALA A 126 7.02 -3.12 5.19
N ASN A 127 5.70 -3.23 5.40
CA ASN A 127 4.98 -2.41 6.38
C ASN A 127 5.49 -2.65 7.82
N ASN A 128 5.81 -3.89 8.18
CA ASN A 128 6.36 -4.22 9.49
C ASN A 128 7.79 -3.68 9.67
N ALA A 129 8.62 -3.75 8.63
CA ALA A 129 9.95 -3.14 8.64
C ALA A 129 9.85 -1.61 8.80
N CYS A 130 8.88 -0.98 8.14
CA CYS A 130 8.59 0.43 8.30
C CYS A 130 8.23 0.81 9.75
N LYS A 131 7.32 0.06 10.38
CA LYS A 131 6.99 0.25 11.80
C LYS A 131 8.21 0.07 12.70
N SER A 132 9.06 -0.90 12.39
CA SER A 132 10.29 -1.17 13.16
C SER A 132 11.32 -0.05 13.05
N LEU A 133 11.26 0.73 11.98
CA LEU A 133 12.04 1.96 11.80
C LEU A 133 11.45 3.17 12.56
N GLY A 134 10.31 3.01 13.23
CA GLY A 134 9.56 4.14 13.82
C GLY A 134 8.80 4.96 12.78
N GLY A 135 8.66 4.46 11.55
CA GLY A 135 7.88 5.08 10.49
C GLY A 135 6.38 4.82 10.60
N THR A 136 5.61 5.54 9.80
CA THR A 136 4.16 5.42 9.75
C THR A 136 3.73 4.63 8.52
N VAL A 137 2.89 3.62 8.75
CA VAL A 137 2.22 2.89 7.66
C VAL A 137 0.99 3.69 7.26
N ASP A 138 1.12 4.48 6.20
CA ASP A 138 0.05 5.32 5.66
C ASP A 138 -1.02 4.51 4.90
N GLN A 139 -2.06 5.21 4.44
CA GLN A 139 -3.15 4.62 3.69
C GLN A 139 -2.71 3.96 2.38
N GLY A 140 -1.65 4.46 1.75
CA GLY A 140 -1.12 3.85 0.53
C GLY A 140 -0.52 2.47 0.83
N HIS A 141 0.24 2.32 1.92
CA HIS A 141 0.80 1.04 2.34
C HIS A 141 -0.30 0.00 2.66
N LEU A 142 -1.41 0.46 3.24
CA LEU A 142 -2.58 -0.39 3.50
C LEU A 142 -3.27 -0.77 2.19
N THR A 143 -3.45 0.20 1.28
CA THR A 143 -4.05 -0.02 -0.04
C THR A 143 -3.27 -1.05 -0.84
N ALA A 144 -1.93 -0.99 -0.82
CA ALA A 144 -1.07 -1.95 -1.48
C ALA A 144 -1.32 -3.41 -1.02
N VAL A 145 -1.44 -3.63 0.30
CA VAL A 145 -1.79 -4.95 0.84
C VAL A 145 -3.17 -5.39 0.36
N THR A 146 -4.14 -4.48 0.40
CA THR A 146 -5.52 -4.74 -0.02
C THR A 146 -5.63 -5.10 -1.51
N VAL A 147 -4.89 -4.42 -2.38
CA VAL A 147 -4.83 -4.73 -3.81
C VAL A 147 -4.33 -6.16 -4.03
N CYS A 148 -3.20 -6.54 -3.42
CA CYS A 148 -2.69 -7.90 -3.54
C CYS A 148 -3.62 -8.96 -2.92
N GLN A 149 -4.27 -8.64 -1.80
CA GLN A 149 -5.23 -9.53 -1.17
C GLN A 149 -6.49 -9.73 -2.03
N THR A 150 -6.97 -8.68 -2.68
CA THR A 150 -8.14 -8.72 -3.56
C THR A 150 -7.85 -9.56 -4.79
N SER A 151 -6.68 -9.35 -5.43
CA SER A 151 -6.24 -10.15 -6.57
C SER A 151 -6.03 -11.62 -6.19
N LEU A 152 -5.43 -11.89 -5.03
CA LEU A 152 -5.30 -13.25 -4.50
C LEU A 152 -6.65 -13.94 -4.37
N ASN A 153 -7.63 -13.28 -3.73
CA ASN A 153 -8.96 -13.83 -3.51
C ASN A 153 -9.69 -14.05 -4.84
N THR A 154 -9.56 -13.11 -5.78
CA THR A 154 -10.11 -13.20 -7.14
C THR A 154 -9.60 -14.44 -7.86
N TRP A 155 -8.28 -14.71 -7.79
CA TRP A 155 -7.70 -15.89 -8.41
C TRP A 155 -8.06 -17.20 -7.68
N LYS A 156 -8.13 -17.20 -6.35
CA LYS A 156 -8.57 -18.37 -5.57
C LYS A 156 -9.99 -18.80 -5.93
N ALA A 157 -10.89 -17.84 -6.15
CA ALA A 157 -12.29 -18.09 -6.48
C ALA A 157 -12.53 -18.65 -7.90
N LYS A 158 -11.55 -18.58 -8.82
CA LYS A 158 -11.72 -19.10 -10.19
C LYS A 158 -11.71 -20.62 -10.23
N SER A 159 -12.64 -21.23 -10.96
CA SER A 159 -12.64 -22.68 -11.22
C SER A 159 -11.68 -23.02 -12.36
N PRO A 160 -10.74 -23.98 -12.18
CA PRO A 160 -9.79 -24.37 -13.21
C PRO A 160 -10.40 -25.06 -14.42
#